data_AF-A0A7W7I8U9-F1
#
_entry.id   AF-A0A7W7I8U9-F1
#
_cell.length_a   1.000
_cell.length_b   1.000
_cell.length_c   1.000
_cell.angle_alpha   90.00
_cell.angle_beta   90.00
_cell.angle_gamma   90.00
#
_symmetry.space_group_name_H-M   'P 1'
#
loop_
_entity.id
_entity.type
_entity.pdbx_description
1 polymer ?
#
loop_
_entity_poly.entity_id
_entity_poly.type
_entity_poly.pdbx_seq_one_letter_code
_entity_poly.pdbx_strand_id
1 'polypeptide(L)'
;MATPKEAGGAGNARYTFRVRLSSTAERALLAEWDRCRWVWNECVARSRAAYRAGETCGPARLGAMLTGWRAGERWLRAGASVPQQQTIRDFARSRAKALKDIAAGLPVRRRAGMPGSRSAVWPIRR
;
A
#
# COMPACT_ATOMS: atom_id res chain seq x y z
N MET A 1 -42.72 37.05 14.23
CA MET A 1 -41.36 36.68 13.79
C MET A 1 -41.19 35.18 14.03
N ALA A 2 -41.30 34.37 12.98
CA ALA A 2 -41.14 32.92 13.05
C ALA A 2 -39.74 32.56 12.53
N THR A 3 -38.92 31.94 13.37
CA THR A 3 -37.60 31.40 13.01
C THR A 3 -37.76 30.18 12.11
N PRO A 4 -37.09 30.09 10.95
CA PRO A 4 -37.13 28.87 10.15
C PRO A 4 -36.35 27.75 10.84
N LYS A 5 -36.98 26.59 10.89
CA LYS A 5 -36.47 25.34 11.45
C LYS A 5 -35.34 24.82 10.56
N GLU A 6 -34.17 24.58 11.16
CA GLU A 6 -32.99 24.05 10.45
C GLU A 6 -33.34 22.76 9.70
N ALA A 7 -33.00 22.72 8.42
CA ALA A 7 -33.20 21.59 7.55
C ALA A 7 -32.40 20.39 8.09
N GLY A 8 -33.12 19.28 8.29
CA GLY A 8 -32.63 18.07 8.93
C GLY A 8 -31.36 17.51 8.28
N GLY A 9 -30.51 16.96 9.14
CA GLY A 9 -29.18 16.47 8.81
C GLY A 9 -29.14 15.58 7.57
N ALA A 10 -28.11 15.82 6.75
CA ALA A 10 -27.81 15.02 5.56
C ALA A 10 -27.73 13.54 5.92
N GLY A 11 -28.71 12.75 5.47
CA GLY A 11 -28.70 11.30 5.63
C GLY A 11 -27.57 10.67 4.83
N ASN A 12 -26.80 9.78 5.46
CA ASN A 12 -25.75 9.01 4.78
C ASN A 12 -26.35 7.73 4.18
N ALA A 13 -26.29 7.57 2.85
CA ALA A 13 -26.65 6.33 2.18
C ALA A 13 -25.42 5.42 2.03
N ARG A 14 -25.50 4.17 2.52
CA ARG A 14 -24.49 3.13 2.27
C ARG A 14 -24.97 2.24 1.14
N TYR A 15 -24.24 2.25 0.03
CA TYR A 15 -24.46 1.33 -1.07
C TYR A 15 -23.59 0.08 -0.88
N THR A 16 -24.22 -1.09 -1.02
CA THR A 16 -23.51 -2.37 -1.06
C THR A 16 -23.46 -2.83 -2.51
N PHE A 17 -22.28 -2.81 -3.11
CA PHE A 17 -22.05 -3.32 -4.45
C PHE A 17 -21.39 -4.69 -4.38
N ARG A 18 -21.84 -5.63 -5.23
CA ARG A 18 -21.12 -6.87 -5.51
C ARG A 18 -20.45 -6.75 -6.87
N VAL A 19 -19.13 -6.84 -6.90
CA VAL A 19 -18.38 -6.90 -8.15
C VAL A 19 -18.44 -8.33 -8.68
N ARG A 20 -18.99 -8.53 -9.87
CA ARG A 20 -18.87 -9.78 -10.61
C ARG A 20 -17.80 -9.60 -11.68
N LEU A 21 -16.71 -10.37 -11.56
CA LEU A 21 -15.60 -10.30 -12.49
C LEU A 21 -15.73 -11.43 -13.51
N SER A 22 -15.43 -11.13 -14.78
CA SER A 22 -15.11 -12.20 -15.72
C SER A 22 -13.79 -12.85 -15.30
N SER A 23 -13.58 -14.11 -15.71
CA SER A 23 -12.32 -14.81 -15.41
C SER A 23 -11.09 -14.06 -15.95
N THR A 24 -11.24 -13.34 -17.07
CA THR A 24 -10.19 -12.47 -17.64
C THR A 24 -9.89 -11.28 -16.73
N ALA A 25 -10.92 -10.61 -16.20
CA ALA A 25 -10.72 -9.49 -15.29
C ALA A 25 -10.08 -9.93 -13.96
N GLU A 26 -10.48 -11.10 -13.44
CA GLU A 26 -9.86 -11.69 -12.25
C GLU A 26 -8.37 -11.95 -12.47
N ARG A 27 -7.99 -12.61 -13.58
CA ARG A 27 -6.57 -12.86 -13.90
C ARG A 27 -5.78 -11.55 -14.04
N ALA A 28 -6.37 -10.52 -14.66
CA ALA A 28 -5.71 -9.22 -14.78
C ALA A 28 -5.48 -8.56 -13.42
N LEU A 29 -6.46 -8.61 -12.52
CA LEU A 29 -6.33 -8.06 -11.16
C LEU A 29 -5.29 -8.81 -10.34
N LEU A 30 -5.23 -10.14 -10.45
CA LEU A 30 -4.20 -10.94 -9.80
C LEU A 30 -2.80 -10.59 -10.32
N ALA A 31 -2.64 -10.37 -11.64
CA ALA A 31 -1.37 -9.94 -12.21
C ALA A 31 -0.95 -8.55 -11.72
N GLU A 32 -1.88 -7.60 -11.58
CA GLU A 32 -1.59 -6.30 -10.96
C GLU A 32 -1.22 -6.43 -9.48
N TRP A 33 -1.92 -7.31 -8.76
CA TRP A 33 -1.60 -7.60 -7.37
C TRP A 33 -0.18 -8.14 -7.22
N ASP A 34 0.25 -9.08 -8.07
CA ASP A 34 1.60 -9.63 -8.02
C ASP A 34 2.68 -8.57 -8.25
N ARG A 35 2.44 -7.63 -9.18
CA ARG A 35 3.35 -6.50 -9.41
C ARG A 35 3.45 -5.59 -8.19
N CYS A 36 2.32 -5.21 -7.60
CA CYS A 36 2.30 -4.41 -6.38
C CYS A 36 2.96 -5.14 -5.20
N ARG A 37 2.71 -6.45 -5.06
CA ARG A 37 3.34 -7.31 -4.06
C ARG A 37 4.85 -7.34 -4.22
N TRP A 38 5.33 -7.46 -5.46
CA TRP A 38 6.76 -7.40 -5.77
C TRP A 38 7.36 -6.04 -5.40
N VAL A 39 6.71 -4.92 -5.78
CA VAL A 39 7.16 -3.56 -5.41
C VAL A 39 7.26 -3.40 -3.89
N TRP A 40 6.26 -3.85 -3.14
CA TRP A 40 6.29 -3.83 -1.68
C TRP A 40 7.50 -4.60 -1.12
N ASN A 41 7.76 -5.79 -1.66
CA ASN A 41 8.88 -6.63 -1.23
C ASN A 41 10.24 -6.00 -1.53
N GLU A 42 10.38 -5.34 -2.69
CA GLU A 42 11.56 -4.54 -2.99
C GLU A 42 11.72 -3.39 -1.99
N CYS A 43 10.65 -2.66 -1.65
CA CYS A 43 10.72 -1.62 -0.63
C CYS A 43 11.20 -2.16 0.73
N VAL A 44 10.71 -3.33 1.16
CA VAL A 44 11.17 -4.01 2.38
C VAL A 44 12.67 -4.32 2.29
N ALA A 45 13.12 -4.90 1.17
CA ALA A 45 14.53 -5.23 0.96
C ALA A 45 15.42 -3.98 0.98
N ARG A 46 15.03 -2.90 0.27
CA ARG A 46 15.77 -1.62 0.26
C ARG A 46 15.78 -0.94 1.62
N SER A 47 14.68 -0.97 2.36
CA SER A 47 14.65 -0.42 3.71
C SER A 47 15.56 -1.18 4.67
N ARG A 48 15.62 -2.51 4.56
CA ARG A 48 16.54 -3.34 5.38
C ARG A 48 18.00 -3.08 5.01
N ALA A 49 18.30 -2.96 3.71
CA ALA A 49 19.64 -2.61 3.24
C ALA A 49 20.06 -1.21 3.75
N ALA A 50 19.19 -0.21 3.59
CA ALA A 50 19.45 1.15 4.06
C ALA A 50 19.69 1.19 5.58
N TYR A 51 18.87 0.47 6.36
CA TYR A 51 19.07 0.37 7.82
C TYR A 51 20.46 -0.19 8.18
N ARG A 52 20.89 -1.27 7.51
CA ARG A 52 22.22 -1.86 7.72
C ARG A 52 23.37 -0.92 7.32
N ALA A 53 23.15 -0.09 6.30
CA ALA A 53 24.12 0.89 5.83
C ALA A 53 24.09 2.23 6.61
N GLY A 54 23.18 2.40 7.58
CA GLY A 54 22.98 3.69 8.26
C GLY A 54 22.35 4.78 7.38
N GLU A 55 21.78 4.40 6.24
CA GLU A 55 21.19 5.32 5.27
C GLU A 55 19.70 5.57 5.49
N THR A 56 19.22 6.71 4.99
CA THR A 56 17.80 7.03 5.01
C THR A 56 17.06 6.33 3.86
N CYS A 57 15.85 5.83 4.17
CA CYS A 57 14.93 5.23 3.21
C CYS A 57 13.61 6.01 3.21
N GLY A 58 13.57 7.08 2.41
CA GLY A 58 12.41 7.96 2.26
C GLY A 58 11.53 7.62 1.04
N PRO A 59 10.26 8.07 1.04
CA PRO A 59 9.32 7.82 -0.07
C PRO A 59 9.81 8.39 -1.41
N ALA A 60 10.49 9.53 -1.42
CA ALA A 60 11.07 10.11 -2.64
C ALA A 60 12.14 9.20 -3.27
N ARG A 61 13.05 8.65 -2.44
CA ARG A 61 14.07 7.69 -2.88
C ARG A 61 13.44 6.42 -3.44
N LEU A 62 12.44 5.87 -2.75
CA LEU A 62 11.71 4.69 -3.24
C LEU A 62 10.95 4.97 -4.54
N GLY A 63 10.37 6.16 -4.69
CA GLY A 63 9.73 6.60 -5.92
C GLY A 63 10.71 6.68 -7.10
N ALA A 64 11.91 7.24 -6.88
CA ALA A 64 12.96 7.24 -7.89
C ALA A 64 13.41 5.82 -8.27
N MET A 65 13.53 4.92 -7.28
CA MET A 65 13.85 3.52 -7.52
C MET A 65 12.77 2.80 -8.36
N LEU A 66 11.48 3.11 -8.17
CA LEU A 66 10.41 2.55 -8.99
C LEU A 66 10.58 2.86 -10.47
N THR A 67 10.99 4.09 -10.80
CA THR A 67 11.28 4.47 -12.19
C THR A 67 12.38 3.57 -12.77
N GLY A 68 13.45 3.33 -12.02
CA GLY A 68 14.52 2.41 -12.40
C GLY A 68 14.05 0.95 -12.55
N TRP A 69 13.26 0.45 -11.58
CA TRP A 69 12.70 -0.91 -11.65
C TRP A 69 11.80 -1.09 -12.86
N ARG A 70 10.93 -0.13 -13.16
CA ARG A 70 10.06 -0.16 -14.34
C ARG A 70 10.85 -0.03 -15.65
N ALA A 71 12.00 0.64 -15.65
CA ALA A 71 12.85 0.70 -16.82
C ALA A 71 13.50 -0.66 -17.11
N GLY A 72 13.96 -1.37 -16.07
CA GLY A 72 14.65 -2.66 -16.21
C GLY A 72 13.73 -3.89 -16.32
N GLU A 73 12.56 -3.88 -15.66
CA GLU A 73 11.68 -5.04 -15.56
C GLU A 73 10.44 -4.89 -16.44
N ARG A 74 10.44 -5.55 -17.61
CA ARG A 74 9.34 -5.43 -18.58
C ARG A 74 8.01 -5.88 -18.00
N TRP A 75 8.01 -6.93 -17.16
CA TRP A 75 6.79 -7.44 -16.54
C TRP A 75 6.15 -6.43 -15.60
N LEU A 76 6.97 -5.71 -14.82
CA LEU A 76 6.52 -4.64 -13.93
C LEU A 76 6.01 -3.44 -14.72
N ARG A 77 6.73 -3.07 -15.79
CA ARG A 77 6.38 -1.96 -16.69
C ARG A 77 5.02 -2.14 -17.36
N ALA A 78 4.68 -3.38 -17.73
CA ALA A 78 3.40 -3.71 -18.36
C ALA A 78 2.18 -3.48 -17.45
N GLY A 79 2.38 -3.41 -16.13
CA GLY A 79 1.30 -3.11 -15.19
C GLY A 79 1.07 -1.62 -14.95
N ALA A 80 -0.06 -1.31 -14.33
CA ALA A 80 -0.48 0.04 -14.01
C ALA A 80 0.53 0.72 -13.05
N SER A 81 0.95 1.94 -13.41
CA SER A 81 1.93 2.71 -12.62
C SER A 81 1.34 3.26 -11.31
N VAL A 82 0.07 3.67 -11.33
CA VAL A 82 -0.59 4.30 -10.17
C VAL A 82 -0.69 3.36 -8.96
N PRO A 83 -1.13 2.09 -9.08
CA PRO A 83 -1.11 1.14 -7.97
C PRO A 83 0.31 0.86 -7.42
N GLN A 84 1.32 0.83 -8.28
CA GLN A 84 2.72 0.63 -7.87
C GLN A 84 3.24 1.83 -7.06
N GLN A 85 2.92 3.06 -7.48
CA GLN A 85 3.23 4.27 -6.72
C GLN A 85 2.47 4.30 -5.38
N GLN A 86 1.20 3.92 -5.37
CA GLN A 86 0.40 3.86 -4.15
C GLN A 86 0.98 2.86 -3.16
N THR A 87 1.46 1.70 -3.65
CA THR A 87 2.15 0.70 -2.83
C THR A 87 3.37 1.29 -2.11
N ILE A 88 4.15 2.14 -2.77
CA ILE A 88 5.29 2.84 -2.14
C ILE A 88 4.83 3.81 -1.07
N ARG A 89 3.75 4.56 -1.32
CA ARG A 89 3.18 5.49 -0.31
C ARG A 89 2.68 4.74 0.91
N ASP A 90 2.00 3.61 0.72
CA ASP A 90 1.49 2.78 1.79
C ASP A 90 2.63 2.15 2.60
N PHE A 91 3.69 1.68 1.92
CA PHE A 91 4.90 1.19 2.58
C PHE A 91 5.56 2.28 3.43
N ALA A 92 5.76 3.47 2.85
CA ALA A 92 6.39 4.59 3.55
C ALA A 92 5.57 5.02 4.77
N ARG A 93 4.24 5.05 4.66
CA ARG A 93 3.32 5.32 5.77
C ARG A 93 3.44 4.27 6.88
N SER A 94 3.44 2.98 6.52
CA SER A 94 3.61 1.86 7.46
C SER A 94 4.94 1.96 8.21
N ARG A 95 6.05 2.16 7.50
CA ARG A 95 7.38 2.34 8.09
C ARG A 95 7.46 3.57 9.00
N ALA A 96 6.90 4.70 8.57
CA ALA A 96 6.90 5.92 9.37
C ALA A 96 6.11 5.74 10.67
N LYS A 97 4.97 5.05 10.63
CA LYS A 97 4.20 4.72 11.84
C LYS A 97 5.02 3.81 12.77
N ALA A 98 5.65 2.76 12.25
CA ALA A 98 6.50 1.87 13.04
C ALA A 98 7.64 2.61 13.76
N LEU A 99 8.33 3.50 13.04
CA LEU A 99 9.40 4.32 13.62
C LEU A 99 8.88 5.30 14.68
N LYS A 100 7.74 5.96 14.42
CA LYS A 100 7.09 6.85 15.40
C LYS A 100 6.70 6.10 16.67
N ASP A 101 6.18 4.89 16.56
CA ASP A 101 5.79 4.07 17.70
C ASP A 101 7.00 3.64 18.56
N ILE A 102 8.14 3.37 17.91
CA ILE A 102 9.40 3.09 18.60
C ILE A 102 9.93 4.35 19.29
N ALA A 103 9.96 5.49 18.59
CA ALA A 103 10.42 6.76 19.14
C ALA A 103 9.56 7.24 20.32
N ALA A 104 8.25 6.99 20.28
CA ALA A 104 7.33 7.29 21.37
C ALA A 104 7.39 6.29 22.55
N GLY A 105 8.30 5.30 22.50
CA GLY A 105 8.49 4.34 23.59
C GLY A 105 7.27 3.46 23.86
N LEU A 106 6.37 3.26 22.88
CA LEU A 106 5.14 2.51 23.12
C LEU A 106 5.46 1.05 23.54
N PRO A 107 4.66 0.44 24.42
CA PRO A 107 4.76 -1.00 24.70
C PRO A 107 4.71 -1.81 23.40
N VAL A 108 5.54 -2.86 23.28
CA VAL A 108 5.69 -3.66 22.04
C VAL A 108 4.33 -4.12 21.49
N ARG A 109 3.41 -4.54 22.36
CA ARG A 109 2.04 -4.97 21.99
C ARG A 109 1.18 -3.89 21.32
N ARG A 110 1.53 -2.61 21.44
CA ARG A 110 0.80 -1.46 20.87
C ARG A 110 1.45 -0.89 19.62
N ARG A 111 2.62 -1.40 19.21
CA ARG A 111 3.33 -0.90 18.03
C ARG A 111 2.75 -1.54 16.77
N ALA A 112 2.70 -0.77 15.68
CA ALA A 112 2.28 -1.30 14.37
C ALA A 112 3.24 -2.37 13.80
N GLY A 113 4.50 -2.42 14.29
CA GLY A 113 5.54 -3.31 13.77
C GLY A 113 6.15 -2.84 12.45
N MET A 114 7.38 -3.27 12.15
CA MET A 114 8.02 -2.96 10.87
C MET A 114 7.34 -3.71 9.72
N PRO A 115 7.20 -3.09 8.53
CA PRO A 115 6.60 -3.76 7.37
C PRO A 115 7.44 -4.98 6.95
N GLY A 116 6.79 -6.13 6.86
CA GLY A 116 7.36 -7.39 6.37
C GLY A 116 7.03 -7.67 4.91
N SER A 117 7.71 -8.64 4.32
CA SER A 117 7.42 -9.09 2.95
C SER A 117 6.04 -9.76 2.87
N ARG A 118 5.35 -9.55 1.75
CA ARG A 118 4.04 -10.13 1.46
C ARG A 118 4.21 -11.46 0.69
N SER A 119 3.61 -12.51 1.23
CA SER A 119 3.48 -13.80 0.55
C SER A 119 2.39 -13.74 -0.53
N ALA A 120 2.48 -14.66 -1.49
CA ALA A 120 1.50 -14.79 -2.58
C ALA A 120 0.23 -15.55 -2.15
N VAL A 121 0.15 -16.02 -0.90
CA VAL A 121 -0.92 -16.92 -0.44
C VAL A 121 -2.19 -16.11 -0.21
N TRP A 122 -2.99 -16.01 -1.27
CA TRP A 122 -4.44 -15.89 -1.14
C TRP A 122 -5.00 -17.31 -1.20
N PRO A 123 -5.56 -17.87 -0.11
CA PRO A 123 -6.38 -19.04 -0.23
C PRO A 123 -7.70 -18.56 -0.85
N ILE A 124 -7.78 -18.59 -2.18
CA ILE A 124 -9.08 -18.58 -2.85
C ILE A 124 -9.66 -19.98 -2.58
N ARG A 125 -10.29 -20.16 -1.41
CA ARG A 125 -11.27 -21.23 -1.24
C ARG A 125 -12.39 -20.91 -2.23
N ARG A 126 -12.43 -21.66 -3.33
CA ARG A 126 -13.67 -21.85 -4.10
C ARG A 126 -14.61 -22.72 -3.28
#